data_AF-A0A938PIN5-F1
#
_entry.id   AF-A0A938PIN5-F1
#
_cell.length_a   1.000
_cell.length_b   1.000
_cell.length_c   1.000
_cell.angle_alpha   90.00
_cell.angle_beta   90.00
_cell.angle_gamma   90.00
#
_symmetry.space_group_name_H-M   'P 1'
#
loop_
_entity.id
_entity.type
_entity.pdbx_description
1 polymer ?
#
loop_
_entity_poly.entity_id
_entity_poly.type
_entity_poly.pdbx_seq_one_letter_code
_entity_poly.pdbx_strand_id
1 'polypeptide(L)'
;MKMKHFYSILTIGIIGFLFFTAFTTVPFDKKYNKEIIKFSHQFHSELTDCESCHSGAAKAENLKSPLLPTKDDCATCHDVQDTDACSKCHYEDVNEPLVQKKSQIIFNHAFHKEQELQCTSCHLGLDKVDYSFESPNSKPTMKSCYNCHNEKKVATNSCEACHVSTANLLPNDHKKSNFTTLHKFAASKTNADCMMCHDNNSCSTCHVGTTMLTEKNTASDFYQPNVPSNFIDGAKQQQVTRVHDLNYRFTHGIDLKGKTKECQSCHQVEEFCVSCHGLTGGDISLGGAMPSSHLKPGFVTFGKGSGGGEHAKLGRRDIERCISCHDVQGQDPTCITCHNEKIK
;
A
#
# COMPACT_ATOMS: atom_id res chain seq x y z
N MET A 1 15.71 -42.80 32.18
CA MET A 1 14.76 -42.96 31.05
C MET A 1 15.51 -42.64 29.76
N LYS A 2 15.66 -43.57 28.81
CA LYS A 2 16.50 -43.38 27.62
C LYS A 2 15.99 -42.18 26.81
N MET A 3 16.88 -41.26 26.41
CA MET A 3 16.58 -40.00 25.69
C MET A 3 15.53 -40.12 24.59
N LYS A 4 15.49 -41.25 23.86
CA LYS A 4 14.47 -41.54 22.84
C LYS A 4 13.03 -41.50 23.36
N HIS A 5 12.76 -41.97 24.59
CA HIS A 5 11.41 -41.95 25.17
C HIS A 5 10.96 -40.53 25.56
N PHE A 6 11.90 -39.66 25.92
CA PHE A 6 11.59 -38.26 26.22
C PHE A 6 11.13 -37.52 24.96
N TYR A 7 11.82 -37.68 23.83
CA TYR A 7 11.43 -37.07 22.56
C TYR A 7 10.12 -37.64 22.00
N SER A 8 9.84 -38.94 22.18
CA SER A 8 8.56 -39.54 21.79
C SER A 8 7.39 -39.01 22.62
N ILE A 9 7.56 -38.83 23.93
CA ILE A 9 6.52 -38.25 24.79
C ILE A 9 6.31 -36.76 24.44
N LEU A 10 7.39 -36.02 24.18
CA LEU A 10 7.32 -34.61 23.79
C LEU A 10 6.59 -34.42 22.45
N THR A 11 6.89 -35.26 21.46
CA THR A 11 6.22 -35.19 20.14
C THR A 11 4.75 -35.56 20.22
N ILE A 12 4.37 -36.57 21.00
CA ILE A 12 2.96 -36.92 21.24
C ILE A 12 2.24 -35.78 21.98
N GLY A 13 2.88 -35.15 22.95
CA GLY A 13 2.34 -33.98 23.66
C GLY A 13 2.11 -32.78 22.75
N ILE A 14 3.06 -32.48 21.85
CA ILE A 14 2.94 -31.39 20.87
C ILE A 14 1.83 -31.69 19.86
N ILE A 15 1.75 -32.93 19.35
CA ILE A 15 0.69 -33.33 18.41
C ILE A 15 -0.67 -33.26 19.09
N GLY A 16 -0.80 -33.72 20.35
CA GLY A 16 -2.02 -33.62 21.13
C GLY A 16 -2.46 -32.17 21.39
N PHE A 17 -1.51 -31.28 21.68
CA PHE A 17 -1.79 -29.85 21.86
C PHE A 17 -2.20 -29.15 20.55
N LEU A 18 -1.54 -29.48 19.43
CA LEU A 18 -1.92 -28.97 18.10
C LEU A 18 -3.29 -29.49 17.67
N PHE A 19 -3.63 -30.74 17.96
CA PHE A 19 -4.97 -31.27 17.73
C PHE A 19 -6.01 -30.55 18.61
N PHE A 20 -5.74 -30.37 19.90
CA PHE A 20 -6.66 -29.69 20.80
C PHE A 20 -6.92 -28.23 20.40
N THR A 21 -5.88 -27.50 20.00
CA THR A 21 -6.00 -26.10 19.52
C THR A 21 -6.67 -25.98 18.16
N ALA A 22 -6.53 -26.99 17.28
CA ALA A 22 -7.23 -27.02 16.00
C ALA A 22 -8.76 -27.24 16.15
N PHE A 23 -9.21 -27.87 17.24
CA PHE A 23 -10.63 -28.14 17.49
C PHE A 23 -11.29 -27.14 18.46
N THR A 24 -10.54 -26.26 19.13
CA THR A 24 -11.09 -25.21 20.00
C THR A 24 -11.34 -23.88 19.29
N THR A 25 -11.45 -23.87 17.96
CA THR A 25 -12.02 -22.73 17.24
C THR A 25 -13.49 -22.60 17.64
N VAL A 26 -13.76 -21.80 18.68
CA VAL A 26 -15.10 -21.37 19.05
C VAL A 26 -15.72 -20.79 17.77
N PRO A 27 -16.78 -21.38 17.20
CA PRO A 27 -17.47 -20.77 16.09
C PRO A 27 -18.03 -19.45 16.63
N PHE A 28 -17.55 -18.32 16.11
CA PHE A 28 -18.26 -17.06 16.28
C PHE A 28 -19.56 -17.22 15.50
N ASP A 29 -20.61 -17.67 16.17
CA ASP A 29 -21.91 -17.90 15.55
C ASP A 29 -22.47 -16.53 15.14
N LYS A 30 -22.33 -16.21 13.86
CA LYS A 30 -22.85 -14.96 13.30
C LYS A 30 -24.35 -15.15 13.16
N LYS A 31 -25.10 -14.68 14.15
CA LYS A 31 -26.55 -14.63 14.09
C LYS A 31 -27.02 -13.86 12.84
N TYR A 32 -27.87 -14.49 12.03
CA TYR A 32 -28.46 -13.89 10.84
C TYR A 32 -29.97 -13.69 11.02
N ASN A 33 -30.53 -12.68 10.37
CA ASN A 33 -31.97 -12.42 10.44
C ASN A 33 -32.83 -13.56 9.87
N LYS A 34 -32.24 -14.49 9.10
CA LYS A 34 -32.87 -15.74 8.65
C LYS A 34 -33.33 -16.63 9.81
N GLU A 35 -32.70 -16.52 10.97
CA GLU A 35 -33.10 -17.25 12.18
C GLU A 35 -34.21 -16.53 12.95
N ILE A 36 -34.49 -15.27 12.61
CA ILE A 36 -35.43 -14.39 13.32
C ILE A 36 -36.77 -14.30 12.57
N ILE A 37 -36.72 -14.15 11.25
CA ILE A 37 -37.91 -13.97 10.42
C ILE A 37 -37.76 -14.71 9.08
N LYS A 38 -38.85 -15.32 8.64
CA LYS A 38 -39.00 -15.90 7.30
C LYS A 38 -39.31 -14.77 6.33
N PHE A 39 -38.39 -14.49 5.42
CA PHE A 39 -38.55 -13.44 4.43
C PHE A 39 -37.79 -13.78 3.14
N SER A 40 -38.23 -13.23 2.01
CA SER A 40 -37.56 -13.35 0.72
C SER A 40 -37.54 -11.99 0.00
N HIS A 41 -36.36 -11.39 -0.19
CA HIS A 41 -36.24 -10.18 -1.01
C HIS A 41 -36.59 -10.47 -2.47
N GLN A 42 -36.17 -11.62 -3.01
CA GLN A 42 -36.48 -12.04 -4.37
C GLN A 42 -37.98 -11.94 -4.64
N PHE A 43 -38.80 -12.56 -3.79
CA PHE A 43 -40.26 -12.53 -3.94
C PHE A 43 -40.84 -11.12 -3.80
N HIS A 44 -40.44 -10.37 -2.77
CA HIS A 44 -41.05 -9.06 -2.48
C HIS A 44 -40.59 -7.96 -3.45
N SER A 45 -39.38 -8.04 -3.99
CA SER A 45 -38.87 -7.06 -4.95
C SER A 45 -39.61 -7.05 -6.28
N GLU A 46 -40.31 -8.14 -6.62
CA GLU A 46 -41.19 -8.20 -7.80
C GLU A 46 -42.56 -7.53 -7.54
N LEU A 47 -42.92 -7.29 -6.29
CA LEU A 47 -44.24 -6.82 -5.87
C LEU A 47 -44.25 -5.39 -5.33
N THR A 48 -43.12 -4.91 -4.81
CA THR A 48 -43.02 -3.59 -4.18
C THR A 48 -41.62 -3.00 -4.29
N ASP A 49 -41.55 -1.67 -4.22
CA ASP A 49 -40.30 -0.93 -4.18
C ASP A 49 -39.58 -1.10 -2.84
N CYS A 50 -38.24 -1.00 -2.86
CA CYS A 50 -37.42 -1.16 -1.65
C CYS A 50 -37.81 -0.19 -0.53
N GLU A 51 -38.22 1.03 -0.87
CA GLU A 51 -38.57 2.10 0.08
C GLU A 51 -39.90 1.85 0.82
N SER A 52 -40.78 1.02 0.26
CA SER A 52 -42.04 0.64 0.92
C SER A 52 -41.79 -0.12 2.22
N CYS A 53 -40.75 -0.95 2.26
CA CYS A 53 -40.35 -1.67 3.47
C CYS A 53 -39.22 -0.96 4.21
N HIS A 54 -38.25 -0.39 3.49
CA HIS A 54 -37.12 0.34 4.08
C HIS A 54 -37.43 1.83 4.23
N SER A 55 -38.59 2.14 4.81
CA SER A 55 -39.13 3.51 4.95
C SER A 55 -38.18 4.46 5.69
N GLY A 56 -37.47 3.94 6.71
CA GLY A 56 -36.44 4.68 7.44
C GLY A 56 -35.15 4.90 6.64
N ALA A 57 -34.81 4.01 5.71
CA ALA A 57 -33.55 4.11 4.95
C ALA A 57 -33.58 5.27 3.96
N ALA A 58 -34.70 5.50 3.26
CA ALA A 58 -34.84 6.59 2.30
C ALA A 58 -34.66 7.99 2.93
N LYS A 59 -34.88 8.11 4.25
CA LYS A 59 -34.78 9.36 5.01
C LYS A 59 -33.54 9.41 5.93
N ALA A 60 -32.71 8.37 5.90
CA ALA A 60 -31.61 8.25 6.84
C ALA A 60 -30.43 9.15 6.44
N GLU A 61 -30.16 10.16 7.26
CA GLU A 61 -29.00 11.03 7.08
C GLU A 61 -27.67 10.39 7.51
N ASN A 62 -27.74 9.28 8.26
CA ASN A 62 -26.57 8.56 8.74
C ASN A 62 -26.85 7.06 8.92
N LEU A 63 -25.79 6.25 9.02
CA LEU A 63 -25.89 4.78 9.16
C LEU A 63 -26.24 4.28 10.57
N LYS A 64 -26.42 5.18 11.55
CA LYS A 64 -26.86 4.82 12.91
C LYS A 64 -28.39 4.83 13.02
N SER A 65 -29.09 5.47 12.08
CA SER A 65 -30.54 5.43 12.00
C SER A 65 -31.06 4.00 11.81
N PRO A 66 -32.31 3.71 12.19
CA PRO A 66 -32.96 2.44 11.87
C PRO A 66 -33.10 2.30 10.33
N LEU A 67 -32.42 1.31 9.75
CA LEU A 67 -32.42 1.04 8.30
C LEU A 67 -33.20 -0.22 7.93
N LEU A 68 -33.51 -1.05 8.92
CA LEU A 68 -34.29 -2.27 8.72
C LEU A 68 -35.79 -2.00 8.90
N PRO A 69 -36.65 -2.75 8.18
CA PRO A 69 -38.09 -2.64 8.33
C PRO A 69 -38.55 -3.00 9.75
N THR A 70 -39.68 -2.43 10.14
CA THR A 70 -40.39 -2.69 11.38
C THR A 70 -41.64 -3.53 11.11
N LYS A 71 -42.31 -3.98 12.17
CA LYS A 71 -43.60 -4.70 12.05
C LYS A 71 -44.65 -3.84 11.33
N ASP A 72 -44.63 -2.52 11.55
CA ASP A 72 -45.58 -1.59 10.94
C ASP A 72 -45.41 -1.50 9.42
N ASP A 73 -44.17 -1.60 8.92
CA ASP A 73 -43.91 -1.64 7.48
C ASP A 73 -44.53 -2.89 6.84
N CYS A 74 -44.48 -4.05 7.53
CA CYS A 74 -45.16 -5.28 7.10
C CYS A 74 -46.70 -5.13 7.15
N ALA A 75 -47.21 -4.43 8.16
CA ALA A 75 -48.64 -4.22 8.40
C ALA A 75 -49.32 -3.39 7.31
N THR A 76 -48.55 -2.69 6.47
CA THR A 76 -49.09 -1.95 5.31
C THR A 76 -49.73 -2.85 4.27
N CYS A 77 -49.32 -4.12 4.18
CA CYS A 77 -49.82 -5.09 3.21
C CYS A 77 -50.28 -6.41 3.84
N HIS A 78 -49.69 -6.82 4.98
CA HIS A 78 -50.04 -8.05 5.67
C HIS A 78 -50.90 -7.77 6.90
N ASP A 79 -51.89 -8.64 7.17
CA ASP A 79 -52.61 -8.61 8.45
C ASP A 79 -51.72 -9.20 9.56
N VAL A 80 -51.01 -8.31 10.26
CA VAL A 80 -50.09 -8.68 11.34
C VAL A 80 -50.77 -8.84 12.71
N GLN A 81 -52.11 -8.74 12.76
CA GLN A 81 -52.92 -8.98 13.95
C GLN A 81 -53.57 -10.37 13.95
N ASP A 82 -53.58 -11.05 12.80
CA ASP A 82 -54.00 -12.45 12.69
C ASP A 82 -53.04 -13.37 13.48
N THR A 83 -53.45 -13.73 14.69
CA THR A 83 -52.67 -14.58 15.59
C THR A 83 -52.47 -15.99 15.06
N ASP A 84 -53.36 -16.47 14.19
CA ASP A 84 -53.36 -17.84 13.68
C ASP A 84 -52.37 -18.00 12.51
N ALA A 85 -51.97 -16.90 11.86
CA ALA A 85 -51.05 -16.88 10.74
C ALA A 85 -49.62 -16.41 11.08
N CYS A 86 -49.32 -16.14 12.36
CA CYS A 86 -48.00 -15.65 12.80
C CYS A 86 -46.83 -16.49 12.26
N SER A 87 -46.98 -17.81 12.25
CA SER A 87 -45.94 -18.77 11.86
C SER A 87 -45.56 -18.72 10.37
N LYS A 88 -46.30 -17.98 9.53
CA LYS A 88 -45.92 -17.72 8.13
C LYS A 88 -44.67 -16.86 8.05
N CYS A 89 -44.50 -15.92 8.97
CA CYS A 89 -43.36 -15.01 9.04
C CYS A 89 -42.45 -15.30 10.23
N HIS A 90 -43.02 -15.66 11.37
CA HIS A 90 -42.26 -15.90 12.61
C HIS A 90 -41.91 -17.38 12.79
N TYR A 91 -40.80 -17.62 13.47
CA TYR A 91 -40.49 -18.93 14.04
C TYR A 91 -41.12 -19.01 15.44
N GLU A 92 -41.52 -20.20 15.85
CA GLU A 92 -42.04 -20.44 17.20
C GLU A 92 -40.98 -20.05 18.24
N ASP A 93 -41.41 -19.36 19.30
CA ASP A 93 -40.58 -18.87 20.41
C ASP A 93 -39.42 -17.92 20.05
N VAL A 94 -39.37 -17.39 18.82
CA VAL A 94 -38.36 -16.40 18.42
C VAL A 94 -38.96 -14.99 18.43
N ASN A 95 -38.75 -14.28 19.54
CA ASN A 95 -39.25 -12.92 19.76
C ASN A 95 -38.11 -11.90 19.90
N GLU A 96 -37.27 -11.84 18.87
CA GLU A 96 -36.09 -10.98 18.87
C GLU A 96 -36.16 -9.91 17.78
N PRO A 97 -35.56 -8.72 18.02
CA PRO A 97 -35.48 -7.69 16.99
C PRO A 97 -34.49 -8.06 15.88
N LEU A 98 -34.75 -7.57 14.67
CA LEU A 98 -33.83 -7.72 13.55
C LEU A 98 -32.47 -7.09 13.87
N VAL A 99 -31.40 -7.78 13.49
CA VAL A 99 -30.02 -7.37 13.79
C VAL A 99 -29.49 -6.44 12.70
N GLN A 100 -29.37 -5.15 13.02
CA GLN A 100 -28.68 -4.18 12.17
C GLN A 100 -27.17 -4.17 12.47
N LYS A 101 -26.36 -4.51 11.48
CA LYS A 101 -24.89 -4.41 11.60
C LYS A 101 -24.46 -2.95 11.56
N LYS A 102 -23.68 -2.53 12.55
CA LYS A 102 -23.10 -1.19 12.61
C LYS A 102 -22.04 -1.01 11.51
N SER A 103 -22.03 0.17 10.90
CA SER A 103 -20.98 0.63 9.99
C SER A 103 -20.25 1.82 10.60
N GLN A 104 -18.98 2.00 10.25
CA GLN A 104 -18.13 3.08 10.75
C GLN A 104 -17.80 4.13 9.67
N ILE A 105 -18.51 4.11 8.55
CA ILE A 105 -18.40 5.14 7.51
C ILE A 105 -19.50 6.21 7.69
N ILE A 106 -19.18 7.41 7.23
CA ILE A 106 -20.10 8.53 7.08
C ILE A 106 -20.83 8.32 5.76
N PHE A 107 -22.15 8.22 5.80
CA PHE A 107 -22.98 8.06 4.61
C PHE A 107 -24.40 8.54 4.87
N ASN A 108 -24.96 9.29 3.93
CA ASN A 108 -26.30 9.86 4.00
C ASN A 108 -27.17 9.28 2.87
N HIS A 109 -28.11 8.39 3.20
CA HIS A 109 -29.02 7.80 2.20
C HIS A 109 -29.97 8.84 1.62
N ALA A 110 -30.51 9.75 2.44
CA ALA A 110 -31.46 10.77 2.00
C ALA A 110 -30.88 11.62 0.87
N PHE A 111 -29.65 12.10 1.04
CA PHE A 111 -28.93 12.86 0.01
C PHE A 111 -28.78 12.07 -1.30
N HIS A 112 -28.38 10.80 -1.23
CA HIS A 112 -28.20 9.97 -2.44
C HIS A 112 -29.54 9.64 -3.11
N LYS A 113 -30.63 9.53 -2.35
CA LYS A 113 -31.99 9.35 -2.88
C LYS A 113 -32.50 10.61 -3.57
N GLU A 114 -32.18 11.80 -3.05
CA GLU A 114 -32.47 13.08 -3.72
C GLU A 114 -31.76 13.21 -5.07
N GLN A 115 -30.61 12.53 -5.26
CA GLN A 115 -29.94 12.43 -6.56
C GLN A 115 -30.59 11.37 -7.50
N GLU A 116 -31.79 10.91 -7.18
CA GLU A 116 -32.58 9.92 -7.95
C GLU A 116 -31.87 8.58 -8.16
N LEU A 117 -30.90 8.24 -7.30
CA LEU A 117 -30.19 6.96 -7.38
C LEU A 117 -31.09 5.80 -6.95
N GLN A 118 -31.11 4.75 -7.77
CA GLN A 118 -31.83 3.52 -7.47
C GLN A 118 -31.09 2.70 -6.41
N CYS A 119 -31.81 2.08 -5.47
CA CYS A 119 -31.23 1.27 -4.38
C CYS A 119 -30.29 0.17 -4.91
N THR A 120 -30.68 -0.47 -6.01
CA THR A 120 -29.93 -1.53 -6.69
C THR A 120 -28.65 -1.05 -7.37
N SER A 121 -28.48 0.25 -7.56
CA SER A 121 -27.21 0.82 -8.09
C SER A 121 -26.05 0.60 -7.14
N CYS A 122 -26.32 0.58 -5.83
CA CYS A 122 -25.33 0.32 -4.78
C CYS A 122 -25.50 -1.08 -4.18
N HIS A 123 -26.73 -1.50 -3.90
CA HIS A 123 -27.05 -2.80 -3.30
C HIS A 123 -27.31 -3.88 -4.34
N LEU A 124 -26.28 -4.18 -5.14
CA LEU A 124 -26.39 -5.06 -6.31
C LEU A 124 -26.84 -6.49 -5.92
N GLY A 125 -27.87 -6.99 -6.59
CA GLY A 125 -28.33 -8.38 -6.48
C GLY A 125 -29.16 -8.70 -5.23
N LEU A 126 -29.62 -7.69 -4.47
CA LEU A 126 -30.57 -7.92 -3.37
C LEU A 126 -31.94 -8.37 -3.87
N ASP A 127 -32.31 -8.02 -5.09
CA ASP A 127 -33.52 -8.42 -5.81
C ASP A 127 -33.52 -9.92 -6.20
N LYS A 128 -32.42 -10.65 -5.97
CA LYS A 128 -32.24 -12.03 -6.45
C LYS A 128 -31.93 -13.04 -5.35
N VAL A 129 -32.08 -12.64 -4.10
CA VAL A 129 -31.76 -13.45 -2.94
C VAL A 129 -32.92 -13.42 -1.95
N ASP A 130 -33.03 -14.43 -1.10
CA ASP A 130 -34.03 -14.40 -0.05
C ASP A 130 -33.56 -13.46 1.08
N TYR A 131 -32.30 -13.64 1.47
CA TYR A 131 -31.71 -12.93 2.60
C TYR A 131 -30.53 -12.07 2.18
N SER A 132 -30.42 -10.89 2.76
CA SER A 132 -29.39 -9.91 2.38
C SER A 132 -27.97 -10.45 2.50
N PHE A 133 -27.65 -11.30 3.47
CA PHE A 133 -26.29 -11.85 3.63
C PHE A 133 -25.84 -12.74 2.46
N GLU A 134 -26.78 -13.24 1.65
CA GLU A 134 -26.51 -14.08 0.49
C GLU A 134 -26.00 -13.24 -0.69
N SER A 135 -26.32 -11.95 -0.75
CA SER A 135 -25.75 -11.03 -1.72
C SER A 135 -24.37 -10.52 -1.26
N PRO A 136 -23.31 -10.67 -2.07
CA PRO A 136 -21.98 -10.15 -1.77
C PRO A 136 -21.93 -8.62 -1.72
N ASN A 137 -22.91 -7.93 -2.33
CA ASN A 137 -23.04 -6.47 -2.36
C ASN A 137 -24.24 -5.97 -1.56
N SER A 138 -24.80 -6.80 -0.67
CA SER A 138 -25.80 -6.33 0.30
C SER A 138 -25.32 -5.13 1.11
N LYS A 139 -24.00 -5.05 1.32
CA LYS A 139 -23.30 -3.84 1.74
C LYS A 139 -22.46 -3.35 0.56
N PRO A 140 -22.70 -2.12 0.08
CA PRO A 140 -21.91 -1.56 -1.00
C PRO A 140 -20.43 -1.57 -0.64
N THR A 141 -19.60 -2.03 -1.56
CA THR A 141 -18.15 -1.99 -1.43
C THR A 141 -17.65 -0.57 -1.68
N MET A 142 -16.44 -0.24 -1.22
CA MET A 142 -15.83 1.06 -1.53
C MET A 142 -15.78 1.35 -3.04
N LYS A 143 -15.58 0.31 -3.86
CA LYS A 143 -15.67 0.38 -5.33
C LYS A 143 -17.00 0.94 -5.81
N SER A 144 -18.10 0.57 -5.16
CA SER A 144 -19.44 1.04 -5.51
C SER A 144 -19.53 2.56 -5.34
N CYS A 145 -18.97 3.09 -4.26
CA CYS A 145 -18.87 4.53 -4.02
C CYS A 145 -17.95 5.20 -5.06
N TYR A 146 -16.79 4.60 -5.32
CA TYR A 146 -15.75 5.13 -6.22
C TYR A 146 -16.19 5.22 -7.69
N ASN A 147 -17.21 4.48 -8.11
CA ASN A 147 -17.80 4.61 -9.44
C ASN A 147 -18.23 6.06 -9.75
N CYS A 148 -18.62 6.83 -8.72
CA CYS A 148 -18.97 8.24 -8.78
C CYS A 148 -17.99 9.15 -8.01
N HIS A 149 -17.51 8.70 -6.84
CA HIS A 149 -16.55 9.41 -5.97
C HIS A 149 -15.10 9.13 -6.35
N ASN A 150 -14.65 9.64 -7.49
CA ASN A 150 -13.29 9.44 -8.02
C ASN A 150 -12.62 10.75 -8.46
N GLU A 151 -13.15 11.90 -8.04
CA GLU A 151 -12.69 13.26 -8.41
C GLU A 151 -12.68 13.60 -9.92
N LYS A 152 -13.02 12.64 -10.79
CA LYS A 152 -13.04 12.81 -12.24
C LYS A 152 -14.44 12.94 -12.81
N LYS A 153 -15.47 12.53 -12.07
CA LYS A 153 -16.85 12.45 -12.55
C LYS A 153 -17.80 13.43 -11.89
N VAL A 154 -18.21 13.17 -10.64
CA VAL A 154 -19.36 13.88 -10.04
C VAL A 154 -19.13 14.28 -8.57
N ALA A 155 -18.31 13.53 -7.82
CA ALA A 155 -18.16 13.75 -6.39
C ALA A 155 -16.72 13.60 -5.89
N THR A 156 -16.42 14.27 -4.77
CA THR A 156 -15.13 14.19 -4.08
C THR A 156 -14.80 12.76 -3.66
N ASN A 157 -13.52 12.38 -3.72
CA ASN A 157 -13.02 11.13 -3.16
C ASN A 157 -12.21 11.34 -1.88
N SER A 158 -12.25 12.54 -1.29
CA SER A 158 -11.51 12.84 -0.06
C SER A 158 -11.87 11.85 1.04
N CYS A 159 -10.86 11.24 1.65
CA CYS A 159 -11.02 10.13 2.57
C CYS A 159 -11.96 10.46 3.73
N GLU A 160 -11.84 11.67 4.28
CA GLU A 160 -12.60 12.18 5.42
C GLU A 160 -14.09 12.42 5.11
N ALA A 161 -14.46 12.48 3.82
CA ALA A 161 -15.87 12.59 3.44
C ALA A 161 -16.66 11.31 3.78
N CYS A 162 -15.98 10.16 3.82
CA CYS A 162 -16.60 8.85 4.05
C CYS A 162 -16.03 8.14 5.29
N HIS A 163 -14.76 8.35 5.62
CA HIS A 163 -14.10 7.64 6.72
C HIS A 163 -14.05 8.51 7.98
N VAL A 164 -14.58 7.99 9.09
CA VAL A 164 -14.48 8.64 10.42
C VAL A 164 -13.03 8.74 10.88
N SER A 165 -12.18 7.81 10.44
CA SER A 165 -10.74 7.83 10.67
C SER A 165 -10.02 7.25 9.46
N THR A 166 -8.96 7.92 9.02
CA THR A 166 -8.05 7.44 7.98
C THR A 166 -6.89 6.63 8.53
N ALA A 167 -6.75 6.56 9.85
CA ALA A 167 -5.73 5.74 10.49
C ALA A 167 -6.03 4.25 10.31
N ASN A 168 -5.07 3.50 9.75
CA ASN A 168 -5.14 2.04 9.55
C ASN A 168 -6.29 1.57 8.66
N LEU A 169 -6.64 2.33 7.61
CA LEU A 169 -7.59 1.88 6.58
C LEU A 169 -6.99 0.75 5.75
N LEU A 170 -7.17 -0.49 6.23
CA LEU A 170 -6.72 -1.70 5.55
C LEU A 170 -7.94 -2.50 5.08
N PRO A 171 -8.09 -2.72 3.75
CA PRO A 171 -9.05 -3.67 3.24
C PRO A 171 -8.73 -5.10 3.73
N ASN A 172 -9.70 -6.00 3.65
CA ASN A 172 -9.57 -7.34 4.25
C ASN A 172 -8.47 -8.21 3.60
N ASP A 173 -8.10 -7.93 2.36
CA ASP A 173 -6.98 -8.60 1.67
C ASP A 173 -5.60 -8.17 2.22
N HIS A 174 -5.44 -6.91 2.62
CA HIS A 174 -4.20 -6.37 3.21
C HIS A 174 -3.93 -6.91 4.62
N LYS A 175 -4.98 -7.41 5.30
CA LYS A 175 -4.87 -8.04 6.63
C LYS A 175 -4.32 -9.48 6.58
N LYS A 176 -4.15 -10.04 5.38
CA LYS A 176 -3.59 -11.39 5.22
C LYS A 176 -2.08 -11.35 5.39
N SER A 177 -1.53 -12.27 6.18
CA SER A 177 -0.10 -12.34 6.47
C SER A 177 0.79 -12.52 5.23
N ASN A 178 0.25 -13.10 4.16
CA ASN A 178 0.93 -13.32 2.88
C ASN A 178 0.60 -12.27 1.82
N PHE A 179 -0.06 -11.16 2.18
CA PHE A 179 -0.37 -10.11 1.23
C PHE A 179 0.90 -9.56 0.58
N THR A 180 1.93 -9.27 1.37
CA THR A 180 3.22 -8.74 0.87
C THR A 180 3.84 -9.61 -0.22
N THR A 181 3.75 -10.93 -0.11
CA THR A 181 4.34 -11.87 -1.09
C THR A 181 3.43 -12.18 -2.27
N LEU A 182 2.10 -12.10 -2.09
CA LEU A 182 1.12 -12.49 -3.11
C LEU A 182 0.39 -11.31 -3.78
N HIS A 183 0.60 -10.06 -3.33
CA HIS A 183 -0.08 -8.90 -3.90
C HIS A 183 0.21 -8.74 -5.40
N LYS A 184 1.34 -9.25 -5.91
CA LYS A 184 1.64 -9.30 -7.35
C LYS A 184 0.53 -9.95 -8.19
N PHE A 185 -0.09 -11.00 -7.68
CA PHE A 185 -1.18 -11.71 -8.37
C PHE A 185 -2.51 -10.97 -8.25
N ALA A 186 -2.68 -10.14 -7.22
CA ALA A 186 -3.82 -9.25 -7.09
C ALA A 186 -3.67 -8.05 -8.04
N ALA A 187 -2.48 -7.45 -8.07
CA ALA A 187 -2.13 -6.31 -8.93
C ALA A 187 -2.15 -6.65 -10.42
N SER A 188 -1.83 -7.91 -10.79
CA SER A 188 -1.86 -8.35 -12.19
C SER A 188 -3.27 -8.56 -12.75
N LYS A 189 -4.32 -8.44 -11.95
CA LYS A 189 -5.70 -8.63 -12.42
C LYS A 189 -6.17 -7.40 -13.19
N THR A 190 -6.96 -7.62 -14.24
CA THR A 190 -7.54 -6.56 -15.07
C THR A 190 -8.46 -5.62 -14.31
N ASN A 191 -8.96 -6.03 -13.15
CA ASN A 191 -9.84 -5.27 -12.28
C ASN A 191 -9.21 -4.95 -10.91
N ALA A 192 -7.87 -4.79 -10.87
CA ALA A 192 -7.18 -4.38 -9.67
C ALA A 192 -7.49 -2.91 -9.35
N ASP A 193 -8.38 -2.67 -8.39
CA ASP A 193 -8.81 -1.33 -8.00
C ASP A 193 -7.90 -0.69 -6.92
N CYS A 194 -6.59 -0.96 -6.96
CA CYS A 194 -5.64 -0.45 -5.96
C CYS A 194 -5.60 1.08 -5.92
N MET A 195 -5.82 1.72 -7.08
CA MET A 195 -5.78 3.17 -7.23
C MET A 195 -6.94 3.93 -6.56
N MET A 196 -7.88 3.21 -5.95
CA MET A 196 -8.90 3.83 -5.09
C MET A 196 -8.32 4.31 -3.77
N CYS A 197 -7.22 3.70 -3.32
CA CYS A 197 -6.50 4.07 -2.10
C CYS A 197 -5.07 4.53 -2.41
N HIS A 198 -4.40 3.86 -3.34
CA HIS A 198 -2.99 4.08 -3.67
C HIS A 198 -2.80 5.01 -4.87
N ASP A 199 -1.65 5.65 -4.94
CA ASP A 199 -1.20 6.35 -6.15
C ASP A 199 -0.08 5.58 -6.87
N ASN A 200 0.34 6.06 -8.04
CA ASN A 200 1.45 5.42 -8.77
C ASN A 200 2.78 5.46 -7.99
N ASN A 201 2.96 6.45 -7.10
CA ASN A 201 4.18 6.58 -6.30
C ASN A 201 4.30 5.46 -5.26
N SER A 202 3.15 5.01 -4.76
CA SER A 202 2.99 3.87 -3.84
C SER A 202 3.61 2.60 -4.43
N CYS A 203 3.33 2.35 -5.71
CA CYS A 203 3.88 1.20 -6.45
C CYS A 203 5.37 1.40 -6.78
N SER A 204 5.75 2.58 -7.28
CA SER A 204 7.11 2.84 -7.75
C SER A 204 8.14 2.77 -6.64
N THR A 205 7.78 3.15 -5.41
CA THR A 205 8.71 3.13 -4.26
C THR A 205 9.34 1.75 -4.04
N CYS A 206 8.55 0.68 -4.22
CA CYS A 206 9.06 -0.69 -4.14
C CYS A 206 9.52 -1.19 -5.52
N HIS A 207 8.72 -1.00 -6.58
CA HIS A 207 9.00 -1.60 -7.89
C HIS A 207 10.22 -1.00 -8.61
N VAL A 208 10.53 0.29 -8.43
CA VAL A 208 11.76 0.91 -8.97
C VAL A 208 12.99 0.49 -8.16
N GLY A 209 12.83 0.20 -6.86
CA GLY A 209 13.90 -0.43 -6.06
C GLY A 209 14.20 -1.87 -6.48
N THR A 210 13.25 -2.54 -7.16
CA THR A 210 13.42 -3.93 -7.63
C THR A 210 13.94 -4.05 -9.07
N THR A 211 14.00 -2.98 -9.87
CA THR A 211 14.47 -3.06 -11.28
C THR A 211 15.95 -3.43 -11.42
N MET A 212 16.74 -3.35 -10.35
CA MET A 212 18.13 -3.80 -10.30
C MET A 212 18.28 -5.27 -9.82
N LEU A 213 17.17 -5.94 -9.49
CA LEU A 213 17.19 -7.36 -9.12
C LEU A 213 17.18 -8.21 -10.38
N THR A 214 18.31 -8.84 -10.69
CA THR A 214 18.48 -9.77 -11.82
C THR A 214 17.94 -11.17 -11.52
N GLU A 215 17.63 -11.46 -10.25
CA GLU A 215 17.13 -12.75 -9.77
C GLU A 215 15.62 -12.92 -10.01
N LYS A 216 15.17 -14.16 -10.14
CA LYS A 216 13.79 -14.49 -10.56
C LYS A 216 12.70 -14.15 -9.53
N ASN A 217 13.07 -13.68 -8.33
CA ASN A 217 12.15 -13.32 -7.24
C ASN A 217 11.11 -14.44 -6.98
N THR A 218 11.61 -15.65 -6.74
CA THR A 218 10.77 -16.84 -6.53
C THR A 218 10.26 -16.90 -5.09
N ALA A 219 9.30 -17.78 -4.79
CA ALA A 219 8.80 -17.93 -3.41
C ALA A 219 9.90 -18.32 -2.40
N SER A 220 10.99 -18.93 -2.88
CA SER A 220 12.17 -19.29 -2.08
C SER A 220 13.29 -18.25 -2.11
N ASP A 221 13.14 -17.19 -2.91
CA ASP A 221 14.18 -16.20 -3.21
C ASP A 221 13.54 -14.81 -3.33
N PHE A 222 12.80 -14.44 -2.27
CA PHE A 222 12.03 -13.19 -2.22
C PHE A 222 12.91 -12.06 -1.69
N TYR A 223 13.18 -11.09 -2.55
CA TYR A 223 13.89 -9.86 -2.17
C TYR A 223 12.87 -8.79 -1.82
N GLN A 224 12.79 -8.46 -0.53
CA GLN A 224 12.09 -7.25 -0.07
C GLN A 224 13.12 -6.12 0.03
N PRO A 225 13.03 -5.06 -0.80
CA PRO A 225 13.81 -3.86 -0.56
C PRO A 225 13.44 -3.34 0.84
N ASN A 226 14.43 -3.20 1.73
CA ASN A 226 14.23 -2.63 3.05
C ASN A 226 13.97 -1.12 2.89
N VAL A 227 12.71 -0.77 2.64
CA VAL A 227 12.25 0.62 2.70
C VAL A 227 11.50 0.78 4.02
N PRO A 228 11.94 1.65 4.95
CA PRO A 228 11.19 1.94 6.16
C PRO A 228 9.99 2.82 5.78
N SER A 229 8.94 2.22 5.21
CA SER A 229 7.78 2.96 4.77
C SER A 229 6.69 2.95 5.85
N ASN A 230 6.70 3.97 6.72
CA ASN A 230 5.48 4.43 7.41
C ASN A 230 4.63 5.22 6.40
N PHE A 231 4.21 4.57 5.33
CA PHE A 231 3.51 5.22 4.24
C PHE A 231 2.07 5.53 4.63
N ILE A 232 1.64 6.77 4.39
CA ILE A 232 0.25 7.20 4.48
C ILE A 232 -0.16 7.60 3.07
N ASP A 233 -0.96 6.74 2.43
CA ASP A 233 -1.56 6.97 1.12
C ASP A 233 -2.39 8.25 1.07
N GLY A 234 -2.31 8.99 -0.04
CA GLY A 234 -3.22 10.12 -0.35
C GLY A 234 -2.98 11.42 0.43
N ALA A 235 -2.15 11.42 1.48
CA ALA A 235 -1.61 12.67 1.97
C ALA A 235 -0.59 13.18 0.95
N LYS A 236 -0.69 14.45 0.53
CA LYS A 236 0.48 15.21 0.06
C LYS A 236 1.45 15.32 1.23
N GLN A 237 2.01 14.19 1.68
CA GLN A 237 3.22 14.21 2.44
C GLN A 237 4.19 14.87 1.48
N GLN A 238 4.67 16.03 1.90
CA GLN A 238 5.98 16.46 1.49
C GLN A 238 6.89 15.34 1.99
N GLN A 239 7.01 14.25 1.21
CA GLN A 239 8.07 13.30 1.39
C GLN A 239 9.29 14.18 1.29
N VAL A 240 9.91 14.40 2.43
CA VAL A 240 11.29 14.82 2.45
C VAL A 240 12.03 13.57 1.99
N THR A 241 11.97 13.27 0.68
CA THR A 241 12.87 12.40 -0.07
C THR A 241 14.25 13.05 -0.16
N ARG A 242 14.63 13.80 0.88
CA ARG A 242 15.97 14.28 1.08
C ARG A 242 16.67 13.22 1.90
N VAL A 243 17.38 12.36 1.19
CA VAL A 243 18.43 11.49 1.73
C VAL A 243 19.55 12.30 2.40
N HIS A 244 19.56 13.64 2.23
CA HIS A 244 20.48 14.58 2.85
C HIS A 244 19.88 16.00 2.97
N ASP A 245 20.40 16.82 3.89
CA ASP A 245 19.87 18.15 4.22
C ASP A 245 19.81 19.16 3.05
N LEU A 246 19.03 20.23 3.22
CA LEU A 246 18.96 21.37 2.29
C LEU A 246 20.31 21.99 1.94
N ASN A 247 21.22 21.94 2.90
CA ASN A 247 22.56 22.52 2.81
C ASN A 247 23.61 21.46 2.42
N TYR A 248 23.20 20.33 1.84
CA TYR A 248 24.12 19.24 1.51
C TYR A 248 25.26 19.65 0.58
N ARG A 249 25.06 20.71 -0.23
CA ARG A 249 26.14 21.36 -1.00
C ARG A 249 27.36 21.70 -0.15
N PHE A 250 27.20 22.00 1.14
CA PHE A 250 28.28 22.39 2.03
C PHE A 250 28.87 21.22 2.83
N THR A 251 28.19 20.07 2.89
CA THR A 251 28.60 18.92 3.72
C THR A 251 28.93 17.65 2.93
N HIS A 252 28.48 17.53 1.67
CA HIS A 252 28.70 16.33 0.85
C HIS A 252 30.19 16.01 0.62
N GLY A 253 31.07 17.01 0.63
CA GLY A 253 32.52 16.79 0.53
C GLY A 253 33.12 16.05 1.75
N ILE A 254 32.50 16.18 2.92
CA ILE A 254 32.90 15.43 4.13
C ILE A 254 32.47 13.97 3.98
N ASP A 255 31.24 13.72 3.53
CA ASP A 255 30.72 12.37 3.31
C ASP A 255 31.47 11.62 2.20
N LEU A 256 31.77 12.31 1.09
CA LEU A 256 32.60 11.77 0.01
C LEU A 256 33.98 11.35 0.53
N LYS A 257 34.59 12.16 1.40
CA LYS A 257 35.90 11.85 2.01
C LYS A 257 35.80 10.73 3.05
N GLY A 258 34.67 10.63 3.73
CA GLY A 258 34.41 9.61 4.74
C GLY A 258 33.99 8.25 4.17
N LYS A 259 33.64 8.18 2.87
CA LYS A 259 33.07 6.99 2.21
C LYS A 259 31.90 6.40 3.00
N THR A 260 31.11 7.27 3.63
CA THR A 260 30.01 6.87 4.51
C THR A 260 28.75 6.50 3.73
N LYS A 261 28.71 6.80 2.43
CA LYS A 261 27.56 6.62 1.53
C LYS A 261 28.02 6.25 0.11
N GLU A 262 27.32 5.30 -0.50
CA GLU A 262 27.51 4.90 -1.90
C GLU A 262 26.63 5.74 -2.83
N CYS A 263 27.09 6.95 -3.18
CA CYS A 263 26.31 7.93 -3.94
C CYS A 263 25.88 7.39 -5.33
N GLN A 264 26.69 6.51 -5.92
CA GLN A 264 26.45 5.90 -7.24
C GLN A 264 25.23 4.97 -7.27
N SER A 265 24.76 4.53 -6.10
CA SER A 265 23.52 3.76 -6.01
C SER A 265 22.28 4.57 -6.41
N CYS A 266 22.37 5.91 -6.39
CA CYS A 266 21.25 6.80 -6.71
C CYS A 266 21.62 7.92 -7.71
N HIS A 267 22.88 8.33 -7.82
CA HIS A 267 23.34 9.45 -8.66
C HIS A 267 24.33 8.99 -9.74
N GLN A 268 24.15 9.48 -10.98
CA GLN A 268 25.14 9.35 -12.05
C GLN A 268 26.21 10.43 -11.88
N VAL A 269 27.48 10.02 -11.74
CA VAL A 269 28.60 10.91 -11.38
C VAL A 269 28.87 11.92 -12.51
N GLU A 270 28.75 11.48 -13.75
CA GLU A 270 29.08 12.19 -14.97
C GLU A 270 28.15 13.39 -15.20
N GLU A 271 26.87 13.27 -14.83
CA GLU A 271 25.89 14.34 -14.96
C GLU A 271 25.85 15.21 -13.71
N PHE A 272 25.83 14.59 -12.53
CA PHE A 272 25.55 15.28 -11.28
C PHE A 272 26.73 16.14 -10.82
N CYS A 273 27.94 15.57 -10.78
CA CYS A 273 29.12 16.28 -10.29
C CYS A 273 29.51 17.42 -11.22
N VAL A 274 29.45 17.20 -12.55
CA VAL A 274 29.81 18.19 -13.57
C VAL A 274 28.84 19.37 -13.60
N SER A 275 27.54 19.15 -13.37
CA SER A 275 26.56 20.24 -13.37
C SER A 275 26.86 21.33 -12.32
N CYS A 276 27.35 20.93 -11.14
CA CYS A 276 27.66 21.87 -10.05
C CYS A 276 29.13 22.28 -10.00
N HIS A 277 30.07 21.39 -10.37
CA HIS A 277 31.51 21.69 -10.40
C HIS A 277 31.99 22.24 -11.75
N GLY A 278 31.14 22.27 -12.78
CA GLY A 278 31.48 22.73 -14.13
C GLY A 278 30.76 24.01 -14.59
N LEU A 279 29.67 24.43 -13.95
CA LEU A 279 28.86 25.57 -14.39
C LEU A 279 29.03 26.79 -13.48
N THR A 280 30.15 27.50 -13.65
CA THR A 280 30.23 28.98 -13.70
C THR A 280 31.71 29.42 -13.75
N GLY A 281 32.26 29.57 -14.96
CA GLY A 281 33.29 30.59 -15.20
C GLY A 281 34.77 30.20 -15.22
N GLY A 282 35.13 28.93 -15.43
CA GLY A 282 36.52 28.60 -15.75
C GLY A 282 36.68 27.13 -16.08
N ASP A 283 37.59 26.84 -17.01
CA ASP A 283 38.29 25.55 -17.11
C ASP A 283 38.43 24.90 -15.72
N ILE A 284 38.27 23.58 -15.59
CA ILE A 284 38.41 22.83 -14.32
C ILE A 284 39.75 23.19 -13.62
N SER A 285 40.74 23.61 -14.41
CA SER A 285 42.03 24.17 -13.99
C SER A 285 41.96 25.48 -13.18
N LEU A 286 40.91 26.29 -13.33
CA LEU A 286 40.83 27.69 -12.85
C LEU A 286 39.54 28.01 -12.07
N GLY A 287 38.48 27.20 -12.18
CA GLY A 287 37.12 27.52 -11.68
C GLY A 287 36.67 26.94 -10.33
N GLY A 288 37.53 26.27 -9.56
CA GLY A 288 37.26 26.07 -8.12
C GLY A 288 36.82 24.69 -7.62
N ALA A 289 37.14 23.59 -8.32
CA ALA A 289 37.00 22.22 -7.76
C ALA A 289 38.34 21.45 -7.68
N MET A 290 39.40 21.96 -8.32
CA MET A 290 40.71 21.32 -8.30
C MET A 290 41.33 21.40 -6.90
N PRO A 291 41.69 20.27 -6.27
CA PRO A 291 42.36 20.30 -4.97
C PRO A 291 43.66 21.11 -5.03
N SER A 292 43.93 21.91 -4.01
CA SER A 292 45.15 22.74 -3.90
C SER A 292 46.46 21.96 -4.02
N SER A 293 46.43 20.63 -3.86
CA SER A 293 47.56 19.75 -4.15
C SER A 293 48.07 19.86 -5.59
N HIS A 294 47.19 20.13 -6.56
CA HIS A 294 47.55 20.25 -7.97
C HIS A 294 48.39 21.50 -8.28
N LEU A 295 48.31 22.52 -7.42
CA LEU A 295 49.08 23.76 -7.55
C LEU A 295 50.47 23.66 -6.91
N LYS A 296 50.80 22.54 -6.25
CA LYS A 296 52.10 22.37 -5.60
C LYS A 296 53.20 22.06 -6.63
N PRO A 297 54.35 22.74 -6.57
CA PRO A 297 55.52 22.37 -7.35
C PRO A 297 55.89 20.90 -7.10
N GLY A 298 56.09 20.13 -8.18
CA GLY A 298 56.40 18.69 -8.09
C GLY A 298 55.21 17.79 -7.75
N PHE A 299 53.97 18.27 -7.90
CA PHE A 299 52.77 17.42 -7.76
C PHE A 299 52.85 16.21 -8.71
N VAL A 300 53.07 16.43 -10.00
CA VAL A 300 53.42 15.36 -10.95
C VAL A 300 54.90 15.45 -11.27
N THR A 301 55.61 14.32 -11.18
CA THR A 301 56.99 14.19 -11.68
C THR A 301 57.04 13.13 -12.77
N PHE A 302 57.60 13.51 -13.92
CA PHE A 302 57.74 12.61 -15.08
C PHE A 302 59.11 11.93 -15.07
N GLY A 303 59.19 10.71 -15.60
CA GLY A 303 60.42 9.94 -15.77
C GLY A 303 60.49 8.66 -14.92
N LYS A 304 61.11 7.61 -15.48
CA LYS A 304 61.27 6.31 -14.82
C LYS A 304 62.13 6.44 -13.56
N GLY A 305 61.59 6.02 -12.41
CA GLY A 305 62.26 6.15 -11.11
C GLY A 305 62.05 7.49 -10.39
N SER A 306 61.31 8.43 -10.97
CA SER A 306 60.97 9.74 -10.35
C SER A 306 60.01 9.62 -9.15
N GLY A 307 59.43 8.44 -8.93
CA GLY A 307 58.43 8.19 -7.90
C GLY A 307 57.04 8.77 -8.18
N GLY A 308 56.86 9.52 -9.26
CA GLY A 308 55.57 10.11 -9.69
C GLY A 308 55.05 11.26 -8.81
N GLY A 309 55.90 11.81 -7.93
CA GLY A 309 55.60 12.99 -7.13
C GLY A 309 54.55 12.78 -6.05
N GLU A 310 53.96 13.88 -5.57
CA GLU A 310 52.84 13.83 -4.62
C GLU A 310 51.58 13.21 -5.25
N HIS A 311 51.41 13.34 -6.57
CA HIS A 311 50.35 12.70 -7.34
C HIS A 311 50.35 11.18 -7.13
N ALA A 312 51.49 10.51 -7.31
CA ALA A 312 51.59 9.07 -7.11
C ALA A 312 51.38 8.66 -5.65
N LYS A 313 51.83 9.45 -4.67
CA LYS A 313 51.59 9.17 -3.24
C LYS A 313 50.11 9.27 -2.89
N LEU A 314 49.43 10.29 -3.39
CA LEU A 314 48.02 10.54 -3.14
C LEU A 314 47.13 9.52 -3.87
N GLY A 315 47.46 9.19 -5.13
CA GLY A 315 46.76 8.18 -5.92
C GLY A 315 46.85 6.79 -5.28
N ARG A 316 48.00 6.40 -4.72
CA ARG A 316 48.12 5.13 -3.96
C ARG A 316 47.30 5.09 -2.69
N ARG A 317 46.99 6.24 -2.09
CA ARG A 317 46.24 6.32 -0.84
C ARG A 317 44.73 6.22 -1.08
N ASP A 318 44.24 6.84 -2.14
CA ASP A 318 42.81 6.90 -2.43
C ASP A 318 42.55 7.25 -3.90
N ILE A 319 42.61 6.23 -4.77
CA ILE A 319 42.42 6.40 -6.22
C ILE A 319 40.97 6.73 -6.59
N GLU A 320 39.99 6.21 -5.84
CA GLU A 320 38.56 6.41 -6.07
C GLU A 320 38.17 7.89 -6.03
N ARG A 321 38.76 8.64 -5.10
CA ARG A 321 38.59 10.09 -5.01
C ARG A 321 39.16 10.86 -6.19
N CYS A 322 40.17 10.31 -6.88
CA CYS A 322 40.71 10.91 -8.09
C CYS A 322 39.82 10.58 -9.29
N ILE A 323 39.35 9.34 -9.39
CA ILE A 323 38.46 8.86 -10.45
C ILE A 323 37.16 9.67 -10.46
N SER A 324 36.60 10.03 -9.29
CA SER A 324 35.35 10.82 -9.21
C SER A 324 35.38 12.16 -9.96
N CYS A 325 36.57 12.70 -10.24
CA CYS A 325 36.75 13.93 -11.02
C CYS A 325 37.47 13.70 -12.37
N HIS A 326 38.22 12.61 -12.53
CA HIS A 326 39.02 12.31 -13.72
C HIS A 326 38.38 11.28 -14.67
N ASP A 327 37.18 10.82 -14.34
CA ASP A 327 36.31 9.92 -15.14
C ASP A 327 35.03 10.63 -15.63
N VAL A 328 34.99 11.97 -15.47
CA VAL A 328 33.82 12.77 -15.85
C VAL A 328 33.77 12.96 -17.37
N GLN A 329 32.56 12.89 -17.94
CA GLN A 329 32.23 13.02 -19.38
C GLN A 329 32.36 11.77 -20.27
N GLY A 330 32.46 10.57 -19.70
CA GLY A 330 32.47 9.32 -20.49
C GLY A 330 33.65 9.18 -21.45
N GLN A 331 34.72 9.95 -21.21
CA GLN A 331 36.01 9.83 -21.88
C GLN A 331 36.85 8.79 -21.14
N ASP A 332 37.79 8.13 -21.84
CA ASP A 332 38.75 7.22 -21.21
C ASP A 332 39.41 7.89 -19.99
N PRO A 333 39.54 7.20 -18.84
CA PRO A 333 40.08 7.79 -17.62
C PRO A 333 41.40 8.48 -17.93
N THR A 334 41.51 9.79 -17.71
CA THR A 334 42.69 10.59 -18.14
C THR A 334 44.01 9.95 -17.65
N CYS A 335 43.93 9.22 -16.54
CA CYS A 335 44.94 8.36 -15.96
C CYS A 335 45.63 7.42 -16.96
N ILE A 336 44.90 6.78 -17.88
CA ILE A 336 45.48 5.80 -18.82
C ILE A 336 46.48 6.44 -19.78
N THR A 337 46.33 7.74 -20.05
CA THR A 337 47.23 8.49 -20.93
C THR A 337 48.67 8.51 -20.41
N CYS A 338 48.86 8.42 -19.08
CA CYS A 338 50.17 8.42 -18.44
C CYS A 338 50.52 7.11 -17.72
N HIS A 339 49.52 6.26 -17.42
CA HIS A 339 49.69 4.97 -16.74
C HIS A 339 49.61 3.75 -17.68
N ASN A 340 49.72 3.93 -18.99
CA ASN A 340 49.78 2.84 -19.94
C ASN A 340 51.16 2.15 -19.92
N GLU A 341 51.19 0.83 -19.73
CA GLU A 341 52.41 0.00 -19.74
C GLU A 341 53.20 0.03 -21.07
N LYS A 342 52.64 0.64 -22.13
CA LYS A 342 53.24 0.68 -23.47
C LYS A 342 54.14 1.88 -23.80
N ILE A 343 54.30 2.86 -22.91
CA ILE A 343 55.26 3.96 -23.15
C ILE A 343 56.64 3.51 -22.65
N LYS A 344 57.38 2.85 -23.55
CA LYS A 344 58.79 2.46 -23.36
C LYS A 344 59.72 3.66 -23.26
#